data_AF-A0A660Z541-F1
#
_entry.id   AF-A0A660Z541-F1
#
_cell.length_a   1.000
_cell.length_b   1.000
_cell.length_c   1.000
_cell.angle_alpha   90.00
_cell.angle_beta   90.00
_cell.angle_gamma   90.00
#
_symmetry.space_group_name_H-M   'P 1'
#
loop_
_entity.id
_entity.type
_entity.pdbx_description
1 polymer ?
#
loop_
_entity_poly.entity_id
_entity_poly.type
_entity_poly.pdbx_seq_one_letter_code
_entity_poly.pdbx_strand_id
1 'polypeptide(L)' 'ERYKYLYSPGELVEIEQKIKAVQEKVKEVHVIMNNHPQGDAVANAFELVHLLEGKNKIEMPGTIIKAYPRLGEISIN' A
#
# COMPACT_ATOMS: atom_id res chain seq x y z
N GLU A 1 -19.74 6.93 -0.47
CA GLU A 1 -19.42 6.00 0.63
C GLU A 1 -18.67 4.75 0.18
N ARG A 2 -19.07 4.09 -0.93
CA ARG A 2 -18.49 2.84 -1.46
C ARG A 2 -16.94 2.74 -1.52
N TYR A 3 -16.23 3.84 -1.72
CA TYR A 3 -14.76 3.86 -1.86
C TYR A 3 -14.02 4.37 -0.62
N LYS A 4 -14.73 4.72 0.46
CA LYS A 4 -14.13 5.15 1.73
C LYS A 4 -13.72 3.93 2.52
N TYR A 5 -12.53 3.41 2.24
CA TYR A 5 -12.03 2.21 2.85
C TYR A 5 -10.52 2.26 2.97
N LEU A 6 -10.02 2.28 4.19
CA LEU A 6 -8.60 2.15 4.48
C LEU A 6 -8.33 0.69 4.82
N TYR A 7 -7.73 -0.06 3.90
CA TYR A 7 -7.34 -1.45 4.14
C TYR A 7 -6.51 -1.56 5.43
N SER A 8 -6.76 -2.64 6.16
CA SER A 8 -5.94 -3.05 7.28
C SER A 8 -4.61 -3.65 6.80
N PRO A 9 -3.57 -3.66 7.64
CA PRO A 9 -2.30 -4.30 7.30
C PRO A 9 -2.45 -5.79 6.93
N GLY A 10 -3.36 -6.51 7.60
CA GLY A 10 -3.64 -7.92 7.31
C GLY A 10 -4.22 -8.13 5.90
N GLU A 11 -5.19 -7.31 5.51
CA GLU A 11 -5.76 -7.35 4.14
C GLU A 11 -4.69 -7.04 3.08
N LEU A 12 -3.80 -6.08 3.35
CA LEU A 12 -2.71 -5.75 2.42
C LEU A 12 -1.70 -6.89 2.28
N VAL A 13 -1.44 -7.66 3.34
CA VAL A 13 -0.64 -8.90 3.27
C VAL A 13 -1.32 -9.96 2.42
N GLU A 14 -2.63 -10.17 2.58
CA GLU A 14 -3.38 -11.12 1.73
C GLU A 14 -3.39 -10.70 0.25
N ILE A 15 -3.48 -9.40 -0.02
CA ILE A 15 -3.41 -8.83 -1.37
C ILE A 15 -2.01 -9.04 -1.97
N GLU A 16 -0.96 -8.77 -1.20
CA GLU A 16 0.44 -8.99 -1.61
C GLU A 16 0.72 -10.44 -2.01
N GLN A 17 0.22 -11.40 -1.22
CA GLN A 17 0.38 -12.83 -1.52
C GLN A 17 -0.30 -13.21 -2.84
N LYS A 18 -1.50 -12.67 -3.09
CA LYS A 18 -2.22 -12.89 -4.36
C LYS A 18 -1.47 -12.27 -5.54
N ILE A 19 -0.89 -11.08 -5.37
CA ILE A 19 -0.07 -10.43 -6.41
C ILE A 19 1.14 -11.30 -6.75
N LYS A 20 1.88 -11.79 -5.75
CA LYS A 20 3.04 -12.68 -5.97
C LYS A 20 2.66 -13.96 -6.72
N ALA A 21 1.54 -14.59 -6.35
CA ALA A 21 1.06 -15.79 -7.04
C ALA A 21 0.66 -15.54 -8.51
N VAL A 22 0.21 -14.33 -8.85
CA VAL A 22 -0.07 -13.93 -10.24
C VAL A 22 1.24 -13.61 -10.98
N GLN A 23 2.17 -12.93 -10.33
CA GLN A 23 3.46 -12.52 -10.89
C GLN A 23 4.28 -13.72 -11.43
N GLU A 24 4.17 -14.90 -10.82
CA GLU A 24 4.81 -16.13 -11.30
C GLU A 24 4.30 -16.60 -12.69
N LYS A 25 3.13 -16.11 -13.12
CA LYS A 25 2.43 -16.60 -14.32
C LYS A 25 2.39 -15.60 -15.46
N VAL A 26 2.81 -14.35 -15.22
CA VAL A 26 2.71 -13.26 -16.20
C VAL A 26 4.01 -12.45 -16.23
N LYS A 27 4.21 -11.70 -17.31
CA LYS A 27 5.42 -10.87 -17.45
C LYS A 27 5.40 -9.61 -16.57
N GLU A 28 4.21 -9.06 -16.35
CA GLU A 28 4.03 -7.80 -15.64
C GLU A 28 2.66 -7.79 -14.94
N VAL A 29 2.59 -7.16 -13.77
CA VAL A 29 1.36 -6.98 -12.99
C VAL A 29 1.21 -5.50 -12.66
N HIS A 30 0.08 -4.91 -13.01
CA HIS A 30 -0.28 -3.55 -12.61
C HIS A 30 -1.37 -3.59 -11.55
N VAL A 31 -1.16 -2.91 -10.43
CA VAL A 31 -2.10 -2.84 -9.31
C VAL A 31 -2.55 -1.40 -9.12
N ILE A 32 -3.86 -1.18 -9.07
CA ILE A 32 -4.47 0.15 -8.94
C ILE A 32 -5.27 0.19 -7.64
N MET A 33 -4.79 0.93 -6.65
CA MET A 33 -5.57 1.24 -5.45
C MET A 33 -6.58 2.33 -5.77
N ASN A 34 -7.89 2.00 -5.73
CA ASN A 34 -8.98 2.92 -6.08
C ASN A 34 -9.96 3.16 -4.92
N ASN A 35 -9.56 2.85 -3.70
CA ASN A 35 -10.31 3.08 -2.47
C ASN A 35 -10.18 4.56 -2.03
N HIS A 36 -10.77 5.49 -2.79
CA HIS A 36 -10.69 6.93 -2.52
C HIS A 36 -12.04 7.49 -2.00
N PRO A 37 -12.08 8.11 -0.80
CA PRO A 37 -11.68 9.51 -0.59
C PRO A 37 -10.50 9.75 0.39
N GLN A 38 -9.91 10.96 0.36
CA GLN A 38 -8.96 11.51 1.37
C GLN A 38 -7.54 10.92 1.41
N GLY A 39 -7.12 10.22 0.36
CA GLY A 39 -5.75 9.68 0.27
C GLY A 39 -5.58 8.27 0.80
N ASP A 40 -6.66 7.59 1.23
CA ASP A 40 -6.64 6.17 1.65
C ASP A 40 -5.98 5.27 0.58
N ALA A 41 -6.28 5.52 -0.69
CA ALA A 41 -5.67 4.80 -1.81
C ALA A 41 -4.14 4.99 -1.88
N VAL A 42 -3.66 6.20 -1.59
CA VAL A 42 -2.23 6.54 -1.61
C VAL A 42 -1.52 5.91 -0.41
N ALA A 43 -2.11 6.00 0.78
CA ALA A 43 -1.59 5.35 1.98
C ALA A 43 -1.43 3.84 1.80
N ASN A 44 -2.49 3.18 1.31
CA ASN A 44 -2.46 1.73 1.04
C ASN A 44 -1.49 1.36 -0.08
N ALA A 45 -1.30 2.22 -1.09
CA ALA A 45 -0.28 2.00 -2.12
C ALA A 45 1.13 2.01 -1.52
N PHE A 46 1.45 2.94 -0.63
CA PHE A 46 2.76 2.97 0.06
C PHE A 46 3.01 1.73 0.91
N GLU A 47 2.01 1.30 1.70
CA GLU A 47 2.10 0.08 2.48
C GLU A 47 2.26 -1.16 1.59
N LEU A 48 1.57 -1.23 0.46
CA LEU A 48 1.71 -2.34 -0.48
C LEU A 48 3.10 -2.35 -1.14
N VAL A 49 3.63 -1.19 -1.52
CA VAL A 49 5.01 -1.07 -2.05
C VAL A 49 6.02 -1.56 -1.01
N HIS A 50 5.89 -1.12 0.25
CA HIS A 50 6.71 -1.63 1.35
C HIS A 50 6.69 -3.16 1.42
N LEU A 51 5.51 -3.79 1.35
CA LEU A 51 5.38 -5.25 1.39
C LEU A 51 6.03 -5.92 0.16
N LEU A 52 5.79 -5.40 -1.04
CA LEU A 52 6.31 -5.96 -2.30
C LEU A 52 7.82 -5.82 -2.43
N GLU A 53 8.41 -4.75 -1.89
CA GLU A 53 9.86 -4.49 -1.89
C GLU A 53 10.60 -5.14 -0.72
N GLY A 54 10.03 -6.20 -0.11
CA GLY A 54 10.71 -6.96 0.94
C GLY A 54 10.78 -6.23 2.28
N LYS A 55 9.81 -5.35 2.56
CA LYS A 55 9.69 -4.56 3.80
C LYS A 55 10.78 -3.48 3.96
N ASN A 56 11.30 -2.97 2.86
CA ASN A 56 12.17 -1.80 2.87
C ASN A 56 11.38 -0.55 3.28
N LYS A 57 12.05 0.38 3.97
CA LYS A 57 11.45 1.70 4.25
C LYS A 57 11.27 2.48 2.95
N ILE A 58 10.20 3.26 2.87
CA ILE A 58 9.80 3.99 1.67
C ILE A 58 9.89 5.49 1.91
N GLU A 59 10.35 6.23 0.91
CA GLU A 59 10.33 7.69 0.94
C GLU A 59 8.90 8.19 0.72
N MET A 60 8.40 9.02 1.64
CA MET A 60 7.04 9.55 1.58
C MET A 60 7.02 11.06 1.90
N PRO A 61 6.09 11.83 1.31
CA PRO A 61 5.87 13.21 1.72
C PRO A 61 5.43 13.30 3.19
N GLY A 62 6.01 14.20 3.98
CA GLY A 62 5.64 14.34 5.40
C GLY A 62 4.14 14.61 5.65
N THR A 63 3.43 15.15 4.66
CA THR A 63 1.98 15.35 4.72
C THR A 63 1.20 14.04 4.80
N ILE A 64 1.61 12.97 4.10
CA ILE A 64 0.91 11.68 4.16
C ILE A 64 1.16 10.99 5.49
N ILE A 65 2.38 11.09 6.04
CA ILE A 65 2.73 10.54 7.35
C ILE A 65 1.92 11.24 8.45
N LYS A 66 1.78 12.57 8.37
CA LYS A 66 0.95 13.34 9.30
C LYS A 66 -0.52 12.94 9.22
N ALA A 67 -1.04 12.65 8.01
CA ALA A 67 -2.42 12.21 7.82
C ALA A 67 -2.65 10.76 8.25
N TYR A 68 -1.65 9.89 8.06
CA TYR A 68 -1.67 8.46 8.37
C TYR A 68 -0.45 8.08 9.22
N PRO A 69 -0.51 8.30 10.56
CA PRO A 69 0.64 8.09 11.44
C PRO A 69 1.26 6.68 11.39
N ARG A 70 0.48 5.66 11.03
CA ARG A 70 0.97 4.28 10.87
C ARG A 70 2.06 4.14 9.80
N LEU A 71 2.08 5.04 8.82
CA LEU A 71 3.12 5.05 7.77
C LEU A 71 4.50 5.44 8.32
N GLY A 72 4.58 6.06 9.51
CA GLY A 72 5.85 6.43 10.12
C GLY A 72 6.75 5.23 10.42
N GLU A 73 6.19 4.05 10.70
CA GLU A 73 6.98 2.83 10.96
C GLU A 73 7.75 2.37 9.71
N ILE A 74 7.17 2.63 8.53
CA ILE A 74 7.70 2.20 7.24
C ILE A 74 8.30 3.35 6.43
N SER A 75 8.34 4.57 6.98
CA SER A 75 8.94 5.74 6.34
C SER A 75 10.45 5.83 6.58
N ILE A 76 11.17 6.35 5.57
CA ILE A 76 12.57 6.80 5.69
C ILE A 76 12.66 8.16 6.40
N ASN A 77 11.70 9.04 6.17
CA ASN A 77 11.65 10.42 6.65
C ASN A 77 10.76 10.59 7.89
#